data_AF-A0A0C2MRL1-F1
#
_entry.id   AF-A0A0C2MRL1-F1
#
_cell.length_a   1.000
_cell.length_b   1.000
_cell.length_c   1.000
_cell.angle_alpha   90.00
_cell.angle_beta   90.00
_cell.angle_gamma   90.00
#
_symmetry.space_group_name_H-M   'P 1'
#
loop_
_entity.id
_entity.type
_entity.pdbx_description
1 polymer ?
#
loop_
_entity_poly.entity_id
_entity_poly.type
_entity_poly.pdbx_seq_one_letter_code
_entity_poly.pdbx_strand_id
1 'polypeptide(L)'
;MNLIYDSPNFNFRILFKRFNDNNRSAAIDRHRVGQNIEDVLKNVKLNEMQIYYNASPKTYGKLTMPKFKIVGPHNLPNTFMDLGIMNMFDPYRLDFGGMKNQSALI
;
A
#
# COMPACT_ATOMS: atom_id res chain seq x y z
N MET A 1 0.72 22.13 5.66
CA MET A 1 1.75 21.58 6.56
C MET A 1 1.98 20.13 6.20
N ASN A 2 3.23 19.70 6.05
CA ASN A 2 3.59 18.33 5.71
C ASN A 2 4.25 17.68 6.94
N LEU A 3 4.09 16.36 7.08
CA LEU A 3 4.74 15.56 8.11
C LEU A 3 5.74 14.65 7.39
N ILE A 4 6.98 14.63 7.84
CA ILE A 4 8.03 13.84 7.20
C ILE A 4 8.69 12.97 8.25
N TYR A 5 8.58 11.65 8.09
CA TYR A 5 9.38 10.68 8.82
C TYR A 5 10.65 10.39 8.04
N ASP A 6 11.80 10.57 8.66
CA ASP A 6 13.09 10.19 8.09
C ASP A 6 13.65 9.03 8.90
N SER A 7 13.80 7.87 8.25
CA SER A 7 14.22 6.67 8.96
C SER A 7 15.71 6.78 9.35
N PRO A 8 16.07 6.60 10.63
CA PRO A 8 17.45 6.75 11.08
C PRO A 8 18.31 5.56 10.66
N ASN A 9 17.71 4.37 10.57
CA ASN A 9 18.41 3.10 10.34
C ASN A 9 18.27 2.61 8.90
N PHE A 10 17.35 3.19 8.13
CA PHE A 10 17.03 2.74 6.77
C PHE A 10 16.97 3.92 5.82
N ASN A 11 17.29 3.69 4.55
CA ASN A 11 17.39 4.75 3.54
C ASN A 11 16.04 5.09 2.89
N PHE A 12 14.99 5.21 3.70
CA PHE A 12 13.67 5.65 3.24
C PHE A 12 13.14 6.84 4.05
N ARG A 13 12.29 7.61 3.40
CA ARG A 13 11.56 8.73 3.98
C ARG A 13 10.08 8.56 3.68
N ILE A 14 9.21 8.84 4.64
CA ILE A 14 7.76 8.82 4.44
C ILE A 14 7.23 10.24 4.59
N LEU A 15 6.55 10.71 3.55
CA LEU A 15 5.79 11.95 3.58
C LEU A 15 4.33 11.61 3.89
N PHE A 16 3.81 12.19 4.98
CA PHE A 16 2.39 12.16 5.27
C PHE A 16 1.72 13.48 4.86
N LYS A 17 0.80 13.36 3.90
CA LYS A 17 0.00 14.47 3.39
C LYS A 17 -1.45 14.30 3.84
N ARG A 18 -1.90 15.16 4.74
CA ARG A 18 -3.31 15.19 5.19
C ARG A 18 -4.24 15.60 4.05
N PHE A 19 -5.39 14.94 3.98
CA PHE A 19 -6.52 15.35 3.16
C PHE A 19 -7.35 16.43 3.88
N ASN A 20 -8.31 17.01 3.16
CA ASN A 20 -9.15 18.12 3.68
C ASN A 20 -10.09 17.70 4.81
N ASP A 21 -10.39 16.41 4.94
CA ASP A 21 -11.31 15.88 5.97
C ASP A 21 -10.65 15.59 7.32
N ASN A 22 -9.36 15.94 7.47
CA ASN A 22 -8.52 15.80 8.67
C ASN A 22 -8.32 14.38 9.22
N ASN A 23 -9.15 13.41 8.83
CA ASN A 23 -9.10 12.03 9.32
C ASN A 23 -8.32 11.10 8.41
N ARG A 24 -8.00 11.54 7.19
CA ARG A 24 -7.19 10.75 6.24
C ARG A 24 -5.88 11.44 5.93
N SER A 25 -4.86 10.62 5.68
CA SER A 25 -3.58 11.06 5.13
C SER A 25 -3.11 10.09 4.06
N ALA A 26 -2.49 10.61 3.01
CA ALA A 26 -1.66 9.81 2.12
C ALA A 26 -0.28 9.65 2.74
N ALA A 27 0.21 8.41 2.79
CA ALA A 27 1.60 8.10 3.07
C ALA A 27 2.32 7.88 1.74
N ILE A 28 3.39 8.64 1.49
CA ILE A 28 4.17 8.58 0.26
C ILE A 28 5.60 8.22 0.68
N ASP A 29 6.01 7.00 0.39
CA ASP A 29 7.35 6.53 0.62
C ASP A 29 8.28 6.98 -0.51
N ARG A 30 9.50 7.36 -0.13
CA ARG A 30 10.55 7.75 -1.05
C ARG A 30 11.84 7.07 -0.65
N HIS A 31 12.39 6.28 -1.57
CA HIS A 31 13.75 5.77 -1.44
C HIS A 31 14.78 6.89 -1.62
N ARG A 32 15.89 6.81 -0.89
CA ARG A 32 17.06 7.66 -1.14
C ARG A 32 17.85 7.10 -2.33
N VAL A 33 18.64 7.97 -2.96
CA VAL A 33 19.44 7.64 -4.15
C VAL A 33 20.33 6.41 -3.87
N GLY A 34 20.34 5.45 -4.79
CA GLY A 34 21.16 4.24 -4.70
C GLY A 34 20.47 3.00 -4.12
N GLN A 35 19.16 3.06 -3.82
CA GLN A 35 18.38 1.89 -3.39
C GLN A 35 17.28 1.50 -4.38
N ASN A 36 17.00 0.20 -4.46
CA ASN A 36 15.87 -0.33 -5.21
C ASN A 36 14.57 -0.13 -4.41
N ILE A 37 13.45 0.03 -5.10
CA ILE A 37 12.10 0.04 -4.53
C ILE A 37 11.85 -1.21 -3.68
N GLU A 38 12.35 -2.37 -4.12
CA GLU A 38 12.21 -3.64 -3.40
C GLU A 38 12.80 -3.58 -1.97
N ASP A 39 13.92 -2.87 -1.79
CA ASP A 39 14.56 -2.73 -0.49
C ASP A 39 13.69 -1.88 0.44
N VAL A 40 13.05 -0.84 -0.09
CA VAL A 40 12.11 -0.03 0.69
C VAL A 40 10.88 -0.85 1.07
N LEU A 41 10.32 -1.63 0.14
CA LEU A 41 9.15 -2.46 0.42
C LEU A 41 9.40 -3.54 1.48
N LYS A 42 10.62 -4.09 1.55
CA LYS A 42 11.01 -5.05 2.61
C LYS A 42 11.18 -4.38 3.98
N ASN A 43 11.66 -3.14 4.01
CA ASN A 43 12.01 -2.45 5.24
C ASN A 43 10.88 -1.58 5.82
N VAL A 44 9.96 -1.11 4.97
CA VAL A 44 8.78 -0.36 5.40
C VAL A 44 7.75 -1.32 5.97
N LYS A 45 7.53 -1.23 7.28
CA LYS A 45 6.56 -2.07 7.97
C LYS A 45 5.19 -1.39 8.01
N LEU A 46 4.23 -1.92 7.25
CA LEU A 46 2.88 -1.35 7.14
C LEU A 46 2.14 -1.31 8.49
N ASN A 47 2.40 -2.26 9.39
CA ASN A 47 1.85 -2.28 10.74
C ASN A 47 2.43 -1.20 11.67
N GLU A 48 3.57 -0.60 11.32
CA GLU A 48 4.21 0.48 12.08
C GLU A 48 3.84 1.89 11.55
N MET A 49 2.91 2.00 10.59
CA MET A 49 2.56 3.28 9.95
C MET A 49 2.12 4.37 10.94
N GLN A 50 1.39 3.99 12.00
CA GLN A 50 0.99 4.92 13.04
C GLN A 50 2.20 5.47 13.82
N ILE A 51 3.22 4.63 14.05
CA ILE A 51 4.46 5.01 14.73
C ILE A 51 5.23 6.02 13.88
N TYR A 52 5.40 5.72 12.57
CA TYR A 52 6.06 6.64 11.64
C TYR A 52 5.33 7.99 11.56
N TYR A 53 4.00 7.98 11.54
CA TYR A 53 3.18 9.20 11.53
C TYR A 53 3.39 10.03 12.79
N ASN A 54 3.32 9.40 13.97
CA ASN A 54 3.46 10.09 15.25
C ASN A 54 4.87 10.65 15.47
N ALA A 55 5.90 9.96 14.96
CA ALA A 55 7.29 10.39 15.03
C ALA A 55 7.65 11.46 13.98
N SER A 56 6.75 11.81 13.06
CA SER A 56 7.03 12.74 11.97
C SER A 56 7.02 14.20 12.43
N PRO A 57 8.15 14.94 12.33
CA PRO A 57 8.12 16.38 12.52
C PRO A 57 7.32 17.10 11.42
N LYS A 58 6.65 18.19 11.84
CA LYS A 58 6.03 19.15 10.94
C LYS A 58 7.12 19.91 10.18
N THR A 59 7.09 19.83 8.86
CA THR A 59 8.08 20.46 7.99
C THR A 59 7.41 21.48 7.07
N TYR A 60 8.04 22.65 6.97
CA TYR A 60 7.71 23.66 5.97
C TYR A 60 8.56 23.39 4.74
N GLY A 61 7.90 23.09 3.62
CA GLY A 61 8.60 22.79 2.38
C GLY A 61 7.64 22.73 1.20
N LYS A 62 8.15 23.13 0.03
CA LYS A 62 7.43 23.00 -1.23
C LYS A 62 7.45 21.53 -1.64
N LEU A 63 6.27 20.92 -1.69
CA LEU A 63 6.10 19.57 -2.22
C LEU A 63 5.87 19.66 -3.72
N THR A 64 6.76 19.05 -4.51
CA THR A 64 6.58 18.87 -5.95
C THR A 64 6.17 17.42 -6.19
N MET A 65 4.95 17.20 -6.65
CA MET A 65 4.43 15.89 -7.03
C MET A 65 3.91 15.94 -8.46
N PRO A 66 4.24 14.95 -9.30
CA PRO A 66 3.66 14.87 -10.63
C PRO A 66 2.15 14.66 -10.52
N LYS A 67 1.39 15.29 -11.42
CA LYS A 67 -0.02 14.98 -11.59
C LYS A 67 -0.13 13.77 -12.52
N PHE A 68 -0.60 12.66 -11.99
CA PHE A 68 -0.77 11.42 -12.76
C PHE A 68 -2.08 10.72 -12.39
N LYS A 69 -2.47 9.76 -13.23
CA LYS A 69 -3.57 8.82 -12.96
C LYS A 69 -3.00 7.41 -13.09
N ILE A 70 -3.11 6.60 -12.03
CA ILE A 70 -2.81 5.17 -12.11
C ILE A 70 -4.06 4.48 -12.65
N VAL A 71 -3.89 3.71 -13.72
CA VAL A 71 -4.94 2.84 -14.28
C VAL A 71 -4.37 1.43 -14.29
N GLY A 72 -5.05 0.48 -13.66
CA GLY A 72 -4.58 -0.89 -13.54
C GLY A 72 -5.71 -1.89 -13.72
N PRO A 73 -5.82 -2.58 -14.88
CA PRO A 73 -6.58 -3.82 -14.95
C PRO A 73 -5.74 -4.90 -14.26
N HIS A 74 -6.09 -5.23 -13.02
CA HIS A 74 -5.35 -6.25 -12.27
C HIS A 74 -6.06 -7.59 -12.39
N ASN A 75 -5.47 -8.51 -13.17
CA ASN A 75 -5.86 -9.93 -13.14
C ASN A 75 -5.10 -10.60 -11.99
N LEU A 76 -5.76 -10.72 -10.83
CA LEU A 76 -5.18 -11.20 -9.57
C LEU A 76 -5.34 -12.69 -9.22
N PRO A 77 -6.02 -13.59 -9.98
CA PRO A 77 -6.17 -15.00 -9.59
C PRO A 77 -4.84 -15.68 -9.26
N ASN A 78 -3.82 -15.51 -10.10
CA ASN A 78 -2.50 -16.10 -9.86
C ASN A 78 -1.86 -15.53 -8.59
N THR A 79 -1.96 -14.21 -8.37
CA THR A 79 -1.46 -13.57 -7.14
C THR A 79 -2.17 -14.10 -5.90
N PHE A 80 -3.48 -14.33 -5.96
CA PHE A 80 -4.22 -14.91 -4.84
C PHE A 80 -3.86 -16.38 -4.61
N MET A 81 -3.63 -17.16 -5.67
CA MET A 81 -3.11 -18.53 -5.57
C MET A 81 -1.74 -18.57 -4.90
N ASP A 82 -0.82 -17.67 -5.28
CA ASP A 82 0.51 -17.54 -4.67
C ASP A 82 0.42 -17.16 -3.19
N LEU A 83 -0.63 -16.45 -2.78
CA LEU A 83 -0.95 -16.11 -1.38
C LEU A 83 -1.71 -17.23 -0.64
N GLY A 84 -1.92 -18.39 -1.27
CA GLY A 84 -2.57 -19.57 -0.67
C GLY A 84 -4.10 -19.60 -0.80
N ILE A 85 -4.71 -18.63 -1.46
CA ILE A 85 -6.15 -18.60 -1.75
C ILE A 85 -6.40 -19.39 -3.02
N MET A 86 -6.25 -20.71 -2.94
CA MET A 86 -6.34 -21.60 -4.11
C MET A 86 -7.77 -22.14 -4.33
N ASN A 87 -8.47 -22.46 -3.24
CA ASN A 87 -9.76 -23.15 -3.30
C ASN A 87 -10.86 -22.33 -4.02
N MET A 88 -10.76 -21.00 -4.02
CA MET A 88 -11.70 -20.11 -4.70
C MET A 88 -11.54 -20.08 -6.23
N PHE A 89 -10.47 -20.68 -6.77
CA PHE A 89 -10.17 -20.71 -8.19
C PHE A 89 -9.98 -22.14 -8.74
N ASP A 90 -10.05 -23.17 -7.88
CA ASP A 90 -9.99 -24.58 -8.28
C ASP A 90 -11.43 -25.12 -8.44
N PRO A 91 -11.89 -25.42 -9.67
CA PRO A 91 -13.26 -25.85 -9.93
C PRO A 91 -13.64 -27.17 -9.24
N TYR A 92 -12.68 -27.96 -8.77
CA TYR A 92 -12.93 -29.22 -8.06
C TYR A 92 -12.91 -29.08 -6.53
N ARG A 93 -12.45 -27.93 -6.00
CA ARG A 93 -12.39 -27.62 -4.56
C ARG A 93 -13.25 -26.43 -4.16
N LEU A 94 -13.94 -25.86 -5.14
CA LEU A 94 -14.80 -24.69 -5.00
C LEU A 94 -16.10 -25.06 -4.28
N ASP A 95 -16.25 -24.62 -3.03
CA ASP A 95 -17.53 -24.70 -2.32
C ASP A 95 -18.10 -23.29 -2.10
N PHE A 96 -18.97 -22.87 -3.01
CA PHE A 96 -19.78 -21.65 -2.87
C PHE A 96 -21.15 -21.94 -2.26
N GLY A 97 -21.33 -23.03 -1.48
CA GLY A 97 -22.62 -23.45 -0.93
C GLY A 97 -23.36 -22.39 -0.09
N GLY A 98 -22.66 -21.35 0.37
CA GLY A 98 -23.23 -20.16 1.01
C GLY A 98 -23.77 -19.08 0.05
N MET A 99 -23.34 -19.07 -1.21
CA MET A 99 -23.86 -18.22 -2.29
C MET A 99 -25.11 -18.84 -2.93
N LYS A 100 -26.13 -19.19 -2.12
CA LYS A 100 -27.42 -19.64 -2.65
C LYS A 100 -28.25 -18.44 -3.09
N ASN A 101 -27.96 -17.94 -4.29
CA ASN A 101 -28.89 -17.39 -5.28
C ASN A 101 -28.07 -16.62 -6.31
N GLN A 102 -28.18 -17.05 -7.57
CA GLN A 102 -27.53 -16.55 -8.80
C GLN A 102 -26.21 -17.24 -9.15
N SER A 103 -26.33 -18.15 -10.12
CA SER A 103 -25.31 -18.63 -11.06
C SER A 103 -23.86 -18.24 -10.75
N ALA A 104 -23.25 -18.94 -9.78
CA ALA A 104 -21.85 -18.74 -9.38
C ALA A 104 -20.86 -19.45 -10.34
N LEU A 105 -21.12 -19.38 -11.64
CA LEU A 105 -20.26 -19.87 -12.70
C LEU A 105 -20.17 -18.77 -13.76
N ILE A 106 -18.97 -18.22 -13.92
CA ILE A 106 -18.53 -17.52 -15.13
C ILE A 106 -17.93 -18.57 -16.06
#